data_AF-A0A2G5C862-F1
#
_entry.id   AF-A0A2G5C862-F1
#
_cell.length_a   1.000
_cell.length_b   1.000
_cell.length_c   1.000
_cell.angle_alpha   90.00
_cell.angle_beta   90.00
_cell.angle_gamma   90.00
#
_symmetry.space_group_name_H-M   'P 1'
#
loop_
_entity.id
_entity.type
_entity.pdbx_description
1 polymer ?
#
loop_
_entity_poly.entity_id
_entity_poly.type
_entity_poly.pdbx_seq_one_letter_code
_entity_poly.pdbx_strand_id
1 'polypeptide(L)'
;MEEEEEEDVQVLNPSSSPCLHLISAFFAMEPNACLISLARECGGGSITNGVQKLILEHCINKTISNDNAPSNLYVKNFLKKVIAEVESSGDEVLNGLYDRFAHYITSVNDDVLAEDNTKVCKTFSFLFPQDCVELPSCPKSMALKIPVQCSLNMLDGGTGCWIWPSSLYLSEFILSYPEIFTTKYCLEVGSGVGLVGICLTIAKASKVILTDGDMSTLATLKLNLELNQVSEREMSQGGIQDTNMVACKYLSWESTSECELQGYTPDIVLGADVMYDPSCFPPLVRVLSILLKPKNSKDHQRKGGSMGLPTHNSFVDNLIDDDKKTTVTECCLRQSEGDCNGNGFSGCASRAEDTDKLCTISPGFPIAYIATVIRNVDTYNYFLNLASQAQLAVVDITASQKPLTLLPYMQSMLYS
;
A
#
# COMPACT_ATOMS: atom_id res chain seq x y z
N MET A 1 55.86 -19.18 -16.51
CA MET A 1 56.03 -17.79 -16.02
C MET A 1 55.69 -16.93 -17.21
N GLU A 2 54.45 -16.51 -17.42
CA GLU A 2 53.44 -16.11 -16.44
C GLU A 2 52.19 -16.99 -16.53
N GLU A 3 51.78 -17.56 -15.40
CA GLU A 3 50.38 -17.95 -15.19
C GLU A 3 49.68 -16.65 -14.79
N GLU A 4 48.80 -16.13 -15.64
CA GLU A 4 47.85 -15.10 -15.24
C GLU A 4 46.97 -15.75 -14.16
N GLU A 5 47.15 -15.34 -12.91
CA GLU A 5 46.19 -15.59 -11.85
C GLU A 5 44.87 -14.95 -12.30
N GLU A 6 43.91 -15.78 -12.75
CA GLU A 6 42.51 -15.39 -12.80
C GLU A 6 42.13 -14.96 -11.38
N GLU A 7 42.14 -13.65 -11.12
CA GLU A 7 41.56 -13.09 -9.89
C GLU A 7 40.16 -13.66 -9.76
N ASP A 8 39.94 -14.40 -8.67
CA ASP A 8 38.66 -15.00 -8.28
C ASP A 8 37.58 -13.90 -8.26
N VAL A 9 36.92 -13.69 -9.39
CA VAL A 9 35.83 -12.73 -9.51
C VAL A 9 34.72 -13.23 -8.59
N GLN A 10 34.48 -12.53 -7.48
CA GLN A 10 33.29 -12.78 -6.66
C GLN A 10 32.03 -12.58 -7.51
N VAL A 11 31.49 -13.68 -8.03
CA VAL A 11 30.19 -13.72 -8.68
C VAL A 11 29.13 -13.57 -7.59
N LEU A 12 28.59 -12.36 -7.46
CA LEU A 12 27.52 -12.10 -6.51
C LEU A 12 26.24 -12.83 -6.94
N ASN A 13 25.62 -13.54 -6.01
CA ASN A 13 24.31 -14.14 -6.25
C ASN A 13 23.24 -13.04 -6.24
N PRO A 14 22.55 -12.74 -7.38
CA PRO A 14 21.54 -11.70 -7.45
C PRO A 14 20.31 -11.98 -6.58
N SER A 15 20.13 -13.22 -6.11
CA SER A 15 19.07 -13.64 -5.19
C SER A 15 19.47 -13.54 -3.72
N SER A 16 20.71 -13.15 -3.39
CA SER A 16 21.08 -12.83 -2.01
C SER A 16 20.34 -11.57 -1.53
N SER A 17 20.06 -11.49 -0.23
CA SER A 17 19.26 -10.39 0.34
C SER A 17 19.85 -9.00 0.03
N PRO A 18 21.15 -8.71 0.24
CA PRO A 18 21.72 -7.40 -0.10
C PRO A 18 21.58 -7.07 -1.60
N CYS A 19 21.88 -8.05 -2.48
CA CYS A 19 21.76 -7.85 -3.93
C CYS A 19 20.32 -7.59 -4.35
N LEU A 20 19.36 -8.33 -3.80
CA LEU A 20 17.93 -8.11 -4.03
C LEU A 20 17.48 -6.74 -3.54
N HIS A 21 18.00 -6.26 -2.41
CA HIS A 21 17.68 -4.92 -1.90
C HIS A 21 18.15 -3.84 -2.86
N LEU A 22 19.40 -3.90 -3.34
CA LEU A 22 19.93 -2.95 -4.33
C LEU A 22 19.11 -2.95 -5.63
N ILE A 23 18.85 -4.14 -6.19
CA ILE A 23 18.09 -4.27 -7.44
C ILE A 23 16.67 -3.72 -7.25
N SER A 24 16.02 -4.06 -6.14
CA SER A 24 14.65 -3.62 -5.86
C SER A 24 14.57 -2.11 -5.61
N ALA A 25 15.53 -1.53 -4.89
CA ALA A 25 15.62 -0.09 -4.67
C ALA A 25 15.80 0.68 -5.99
N PHE A 26 16.62 0.14 -6.90
CA PHE A 26 16.82 0.75 -8.22
C PHE A 26 15.51 0.82 -9.02
N PHE A 27 14.75 -0.28 -9.07
CA PHE A 27 13.47 -0.29 -9.79
C PHE A 27 12.35 0.47 -9.06
N ALA A 28 12.43 0.61 -7.74
CA ALA A 28 11.55 1.49 -6.96
C ALA A 28 11.91 2.99 -7.10
N MET A 29 13.00 3.29 -7.82
CA MET A 29 13.55 4.64 -8.01
C MET A 29 13.91 5.34 -6.69
N GLU A 30 14.48 4.60 -5.74
CA GLU A 30 14.98 5.19 -4.48
C GLU A 30 16.05 6.27 -4.75
N PRO A 31 16.23 7.26 -3.86
CA PRO A 31 17.26 8.28 -4.03
C PRO A 31 18.64 7.66 -4.23
N ASN A 32 19.44 8.23 -5.15
CA ASN A 32 20.76 7.69 -5.49
C ASN A 32 21.69 7.51 -4.26
N ALA A 33 21.54 8.33 -3.22
CA ALA A 33 22.29 8.15 -1.97
C ALA A 33 21.98 6.80 -1.29
N CYS A 34 20.72 6.38 -1.28
CA CYS A 34 20.30 5.08 -0.75
C CYS A 34 20.84 3.94 -1.62
N LEU A 35 20.80 4.09 -2.95
CA LEU A 35 21.38 3.09 -3.86
C LEU A 35 22.88 2.91 -3.65
N ILE A 36 23.65 3.99 -3.46
CA ILE A 36 25.08 3.88 -3.17
C ILE A 36 25.31 3.19 -1.83
N SER A 37 24.50 3.48 -0.81
CA SER A 37 24.58 2.78 0.48
C SER A 37 24.33 1.28 0.33
N LEU A 38 23.27 0.89 -0.39
CA LEU A 38 22.94 -0.51 -0.66
C LEU A 38 24.01 -1.20 -1.52
N ALA A 39 24.59 -0.50 -2.50
CA ALA A 39 25.67 -1.03 -3.32
C ALA A 39 26.93 -1.34 -2.50
N ARG A 40 27.29 -0.46 -1.55
CA ARG A 40 28.37 -0.74 -0.59
C ARG A 40 28.03 -1.93 0.30
N GLU A 41 26.80 -2.04 0.80
CA GLU A 41 26.36 -3.18 1.60
C GLU A 41 26.50 -4.51 0.83
N CYS A 42 26.11 -4.54 -0.45
CA CYS A 42 26.30 -5.69 -1.33
C CYS A 42 27.77 -6.14 -1.45
N GLY A 43 28.70 -5.18 -1.47
CA GLY A 43 30.13 -5.43 -1.62
C GLY A 43 30.92 -5.48 -0.31
N GLY A 44 30.25 -5.52 0.85
CA GLY A 44 30.93 -5.58 2.15
C GLY A 44 31.61 -4.27 2.59
N GLY A 45 31.16 -3.14 2.06
CA GLY A 45 31.61 -1.79 2.42
C GLY A 45 32.04 -0.92 1.24
N SER A 46 32.27 -1.52 0.06
CA SER A 46 32.68 -0.82 -1.16
C SER A 46 31.90 -1.32 -2.39
N ILE A 47 32.00 -0.59 -3.51
CA ILE A 47 31.42 -1.03 -4.80
C ILE A 47 32.46 -1.85 -5.56
N THR A 48 32.59 -3.13 -5.19
CA THR A 48 33.55 -4.06 -5.80
C THR A 48 33.24 -4.35 -7.27
N ASN A 49 34.19 -4.96 -7.99
CA ASN A 49 33.97 -5.43 -9.38
C ASN A 49 32.70 -6.29 -9.52
N GLY A 50 32.43 -7.17 -8.54
CA GLY A 50 31.21 -7.98 -8.48
C GLY A 50 29.93 -7.14 -8.37
N VAL A 51 29.94 -6.07 -7.54
CA VAL A 51 28.80 -5.14 -7.43
C VAL A 51 28.61 -4.35 -8.72
N GLN A 52 29.69 -3.90 -9.35
CA GLN A 52 29.63 -3.20 -10.63
C GLN A 52 28.99 -4.11 -11.72
N LYS A 53 29.38 -5.39 -11.79
CA LYS A 53 28.77 -6.39 -12.70
C LYS A 53 27.28 -6.58 -12.40
N LEU A 54 26.93 -6.74 -11.13
CA LEU A 54 25.53 -6.87 -10.67
C LEU A 54 24.69 -5.67 -11.13
N ILE A 55 25.17 -4.43 -10.92
CA ILE A 55 24.49 -3.21 -11.36
C ILE A 55 24.31 -3.21 -12.88
N LEU A 56 25.38 -3.47 -13.62
CA LEU A 56 25.34 -3.46 -15.08
C LEU A 56 24.33 -4.48 -15.62
N GLU A 57 24.36 -5.71 -15.12
CA GLU A 57 23.54 -6.82 -15.64
C GLU A 57 22.08 -6.79 -15.14
N HIS A 58 21.86 -6.52 -13.86
CA HIS A 58 20.55 -6.68 -13.22
C HIS A 58 19.77 -5.39 -13.03
N CYS A 59 20.43 -4.22 -13.09
CA CYS A 59 19.77 -2.93 -13.08
C CYS A 59 19.76 -2.33 -14.49
N ILE A 60 20.94 -2.03 -15.05
CA ILE A 60 21.08 -1.21 -16.25
C ILE A 60 20.68 -1.97 -17.52
N ASN A 61 21.21 -3.17 -17.76
CA ASN A 61 20.87 -3.90 -18.99
C ASN A 61 19.39 -4.34 -19.01
N LYS A 62 18.77 -4.52 -17.84
CA LYS A 62 17.35 -4.85 -17.73
C LYS A 62 16.42 -3.67 -18.02
N THR A 63 16.87 -2.43 -17.98
CA THR A 63 16.03 -1.29 -18.38
C THR A 63 15.76 -1.28 -19.89
N ILE A 64 16.68 -1.84 -20.69
CA ILE A 64 16.61 -1.80 -22.17
C ILE A 64 15.47 -2.67 -22.70
N SER A 65 15.15 -3.76 -22.01
CA SER A 65 14.14 -4.73 -22.42
C SER A 65 12.85 -4.64 -21.61
N ASN A 66 12.66 -3.58 -20.82
CA ASN A 66 11.54 -3.48 -19.88
C ASN A 66 10.75 -2.19 -20.13
N ASP A 67 9.50 -2.34 -20.59
CA ASP A 67 8.57 -1.22 -20.81
C ASP A 67 8.25 -0.44 -19.51
N ASN A 68 8.55 -1.03 -18.35
CA ASN A 68 8.39 -0.45 -17.01
C ASN A 68 9.71 -0.01 -16.37
N ALA A 69 10.69 0.39 -17.18
CA ALA A 69 11.99 0.82 -16.69
C ALA A 69 11.95 2.20 -15.99
N PRO A 70 12.89 2.45 -15.05
CA PRO A 70 13.14 3.79 -14.52
C PRO A 70 13.50 4.80 -15.62
N SER A 71 13.24 6.09 -15.36
CA SER A 71 13.50 7.15 -16.35
C SER A 71 14.99 7.25 -16.73
N ASN A 72 15.27 7.61 -18.00
CA ASN A 72 16.62 7.78 -18.51
C ASN A 72 17.47 8.73 -17.64
N LEU A 73 16.86 9.83 -17.17
CA LEU A 73 17.53 10.80 -16.29
C LEU A 73 17.92 10.17 -14.94
N TYR A 74 17.05 9.36 -14.35
CA TYR A 74 17.34 8.63 -13.11
C TYR A 74 18.51 7.67 -13.30
N VAL A 75 18.47 6.85 -14.35
CA VAL A 75 19.53 5.88 -14.67
C VAL A 75 20.87 6.58 -14.91
N LYS A 76 20.88 7.67 -15.67
CA LYS A 76 22.07 8.51 -15.91
C LYS A 76 22.68 9.00 -14.60
N ASN A 77 21.85 9.55 -13.71
CA ASN A 77 22.31 10.12 -12.45
C ASN A 77 22.83 9.04 -11.49
N PHE A 78 22.22 7.85 -11.51
CA PHE A 78 22.71 6.71 -10.74
C PHE A 78 24.08 6.24 -11.25
N LEU A 79 24.22 6.03 -12.56
CA LEU A 79 25.51 5.66 -13.18
C LEU A 79 26.62 6.66 -12.84
N LYS A 80 26.33 7.97 -12.95
CA LYS A 80 27.29 9.02 -12.55
C LYS A 80 27.76 8.88 -11.10
N LYS A 81 26.85 8.52 -10.19
CA LYS A 81 27.17 8.36 -8.77
C LYS A 81 27.98 7.09 -8.51
N VAL A 82 27.65 5.98 -9.16
CA VAL A 82 28.41 4.72 -9.06
C VAL A 82 29.83 4.91 -9.57
N ILE A 83 30.00 5.52 -10.75
CA ILE A 83 31.32 5.80 -11.34
C ILE A 83 32.16 6.66 -10.40
N ALA A 84 31.61 7.78 -9.94
CA ALA A 84 32.33 8.69 -9.03
C ALA A 84 32.73 8.01 -7.71
N GLU A 85 31.88 7.13 -7.17
CA GLU A 85 32.15 6.39 -5.95
C GLU A 85 33.31 5.40 -6.11
N VAL A 86 33.31 4.62 -7.19
CA VAL A 86 34.39 3.68 -7.52
C VAL A 86 35.71 4.42 -7.76
N GLU A 87 35.68 5.49 -8.58
CA GLU A 87 36.86 6.34 -8.83
C GLU A 87 37.43 6.94 -7.54
N SER A 88 36.56 7.41 -6.64
CA SER A 88 36.98 8.01 -5.37
C SER A 88 37.61 6.99 -4.40
N SER A 89 37.31 5.70 -4.58
CA SER A 89 37.87 4.60 -3.80
C SER A 89 39.22 4.13 -4.36
N GLY A 90 39.63 4.61 -5.54
CA GLY A 90 40.85 4.21 -6.23
C GLY A 90 40.72 2.91 -7.04
N ASP A 91 39.49 2.38 -7.18
CA ASP A 91 39.19 1.15 -7.92
C ASP A 91 38.96 1.44 -9.41
N GLU A 92 39.16 0.43 -10.26
CA GLU A 92 38.88 0.53 -11.70
C GLU A 92 37.37 0.38 -11.99
N VAL A 93 36.83 1.31 -12.79
CA VAL A 93 35.44 1.29 -13.25
C VAL A 93 35.31 0.38 -14.45
N LEU A 94 34.32 -0.51 -14.45
CA LEU A 94 34.03 -1.36 -15.60
C LEU A 94 33.71 -0.54 -16.85
N ASN A 95 34.37 -0.84 -17.97
CA ASN A 95 34.12 -0.22 -19.29
C ASN A 95 32.63 -0.23 -19.65
N GLY A 96 31.91 -1.32 -19.36
CA GLY A 96 30.47 -1.41 -19.63
C GLY A 96 29.62 -0.38 -18.88
N LEU A 97 30.05 0.11 -17.71
CA LEU A 97 29.37 1.21 -17.01
C LEU A 97 29.62 2.56 -17.71
N TYR A 98 30.85 2.83 -18.17
CA TYR A 98 31.14 4.02 -18.98
C TYR A 98 30.38 4.02 -20.30
N ASP A 99 30.34 2.88 -21.00
CA ASP A 99 29.62 2.73 -22.27
C ASP A 99 28.13 3.06 -22.09
N ARG A 100 27.51 2.50 -21.04
CA ARG A 100 26.11 2.80 -20.71
C ARG A 100 25.91 4.24 -20.30
N PHE A 101 26.83 4.82 -19.52
CA PHE A 101 26.73 6.21 -19.11
C PHE A 101 26.83 7.17 -20.30
N ALA A 102 27.76 6.93 -21.23
CA ALA A 102 27.90 7.70 -22.46
C ALA A 102 26.61 7.65 -23.30
N HIS A 103 26.01 6.46 -23.46
CA HIS A 103 24.72 6.29 -24.12
C HIS A 103 23.62 7.15 -23.49
N TYR A 104 23.49 7.13 -22.15
CA TYR A 104 22.48 7.92 -21.45
C TYR A 104 22.75 9.43 -21.45
N ILE A 105 24.01 9.86 -21.50
CA ILE A 105 24.33 11.28 -21.71
C ILE A 105 23.80 11.74 -23.07
N THR A 106 24.05 10.95 -24.12
CA THR A 106 23.59 11.31 -25.46
C THR A 106 22.07 11.32 -25.57
N SER A 107 21.37 10.33 -24.99
CA SER A 107 19.91 10.23 -25.10
C SER A 107 19.16 11.26 -24.26
N VAL A 108 19.63 11.56 -23.03
CA VAL A 108 18.92 12.50 -22.13
C VAL A 108 19.02 13.94 -22.63
N ASN A 109 20.08 14.30 -23.36
CA ASN A 109 20.19 15.64 -23.95
C ASN A 109 19.12 15.89 -25.03
N ASP A 110 18.59 14.83 -25.65
CA ASP A 110 17.48 14.92 -26.60
C ASP A 110 16.12 15.01 -25.88
N ASP A 111 15.97 14.33 -24.73
CA ASP A 111 14.73 14.30 -23.92
C ASP A 111 14.42 15.63 -23.20
N VAL A 112 15.43 16.44 -22.83
CA VAL A 112 15.24 17.74 -22.13
C VAL A 112 14.48 18.77 -22.97
N LEU A 113 14.36 18.55 -24.29
CA LEU A 113 13.59 19.42 -25.19
C LEU A 113 12.08 19.13 -25.19
N ALA A 114 11.61 18.11 -24.46
CA ALA A 114 10.20 17.80 -24.26
C ALA A 114 9.72 18.26 -22.87
N GLU A 115 9.00 19.37 -22.79
CA GLU A 115 8.38 19.85 -21.56
C GLU A 115 7.16 18.99 -21.13
N ASP A 116 7.09 18.80 -19.81
CA ASP A 116 5.93 18.69 -18.92
C ASP A 116 5.06 17.41 -18.86
N ASN A 117 4.88 16.94 -17.61
CA ASN A 117 4.11 15.77 -17.14
C ASN A 117 4.73 14.38 -17.34
N THR A 118 5.98 14.19 -16.91
CA THR A 118 6.62 12.85 -16.94
C THR A 118 6.12 11.95 -15.81
N LYS A 119 5.05 11.20 -16.11
CA LYS A 119 4.76 9.97 -15.35
C LYS A 119 5.95 9.02 -15.48
N VAL A 120 6.34 8.40 -14.38
CA VAL A 120 7.38 7.38 -14.33
C VAL A 120 6.81 6.07 -13.83
N CYS A 121 7.41 4.96 -14.24
CA CYS A 121 7.07 3.65 -13.72
C CYS A 121 8.05 3.29 -12.59
N LYS A 122 7.51 3.09 -11.37
CA LYS A 122 8.24 2.55 -10.23
C LYS A 122 7.77 1.13 -9.98
N THR A 123 8.68 0.20 -9.70
CA THR A 123 8.33 -1.18 -9.35
C THR A 123 8.67 -1.47 -7.90
N PHE A 124 7.66 -1.72 -7.09
CA PHE A 124 7.80 -2.12 -5.70
C PHE A 124 7.89 -3.64 -5.60
N SER A 125 8.99 -4.15 -5.07
CA SER A 125 9.23 -5.58 -4.86
C SER A 125 9.00 -5.92 -3.39
N PHE A 126 7.83 -6.43 -3.03
CA PHE A 126 7.57 -6.91 -1.67
C PHE A 126 8.31 -8.24 -1.46
N LEU A 127 9.33 -8.22 -0.60
CA LEU A 127 10.24 -9.33 -0.32
C LEU A 127 9.77 -10.07 0.94
N PHE A 128 9.26 -11.28 0.75
CA PHE A 128 8.74 -12.11 1.81
C PHE A 128 9.87 -12.89 2.51
N PRO A 129 9.91 -12.89 3.85
CA PRO A 129 10.80 -13.76 4.63
C PRO A 129 10.62 -15.25 4.29
N GLN A 130 11.69 -16.05 4.42
CA GLN A 130 11.67 -17.47 4.01
C GLN A 130 10.66 -18.35 4.75
N ASP A 131 10.24 -17.94 5.95
CA ASP A 131 9.22 -18.61 6.77
C ASP A 131 7.78 -18.31 6.32
N CYS A 132 7.59 -17.41 5.35
CA CYS A 132 6.28 -16.96 4.88
C CYS A 132 5.71 -17.74 3.67
N VAL A 133 6.32 -18.87 3.27
CA VAL A 133 5.94 -19.63 2.06
C VAL A 133 4.47 -20.07 2.05
N GLU A 134 3.86 -20.24 3.22
CA GLU A 134 2.47 -20.67 3.37
C GLU A 134 1.44 -19.53 3.30
N LEU A 135 1.88 -18.26 3.32
CA LEU A 135 0.97 -17.12 3.24
C LEU A 135 0.29 -17.06 1.85
N PRO A 136 -1.06 -16.94 1.77
CA PRO A 136 -1.76 -16.90 0.48
C PRO A 136 -1.35 -15.76 -0.45
N SER A 137 -0.84 -14.66 0.13
CA SER A 137 -0.31 -13.47 -0.57
C SER A 137 1.13 -13.64 -1.04
N CYS A 138 1.87 -14.62 -0.51
CA CYS A 138 3.29 -14.83 -0.80
C CYS A 138 3.46 -15.61 -2.13
N PRO A 139 4.16 -15.06 -3.13
CA PRO A 139 4.46 -15.81 -4.34
C PRO A 139 5.57 -16.84 -4.08
N LYS A 140 5.65 -17.88 -4.93
CA LYS A 140 6.72 -18.89 -4.87
C LYS A 140 8.14 -18.32 -5.00
N SER A 141 8.28 -17.18 -5.68
CA SER A 141 9.54 -16.45 -5.82
C SER A 141 9.98 -15.74 -4.55
N MET A 142 9.12 -15.68 -3.51
CA MET A 142 9.29 -14.84 -2.31
C MET A 142 9.40 -13.34 -2.59
N ALA A 143 9.19 -12.92 -3.84
CA ALA A 143 9.26 -11.53 -4.27
C ALA A 143 8.07 -11.22 -5.16
N LEU A 144 7.18 -10.35 -4.68
CA LEU A 144 6.01 -9.86 -5.40
C LEU A 144 6.33 -8.49 -5.97
N LYS A 145 6.34 -8.36 -7.30
CA LYS A 145 6.68 -7.11 -7.99
C LYS A 145 5.41 -6.42 -8.49
N ILE A 146 5.21 -5.18 -8.06
CA ILE A 146 4.07 -4.35 -8.43
C ILE A 146 4.62 -3.10 -9.13
N PRO A 147 4.65 -3.07 -10.48
CA PRO A 147 4.89 -1.85 -11.24
C PRO A 147 3.71 -0.88 -11.10
N VAL A 148 4.01 0.40 -10.91
CA VAL A 148 3.02 1.47 -10.76
C VAL A 148 3.52 2.70 -11.51
N GLN A 149 2.71 3.21 -12.42
CA GLN A 149 2.89 4.55 -12.97
C GLN A 149 2.46 5.59 -11.95
N CYS A 150 3.37 6.52 -11.66
CA CYS A 150 3.14 7.63 -10.76
C CYS A 150 3.93 8.86 -11.23
N SER A 151 3.61 10.00 -10.68
CA SER A 151 4.41 11.21 -10.84
C SER A 151 5.76 11.11 -10.13
N LEU A 152 6.71 11.94 -10.56
CA LEU A 152 8.05 12.03 -9.97
C LEU A 152 8.08 12.72 -8.61
N ASN A 153 7.10 13.56 -8.32
CA ASN A 153 6.90 14.20 -7.02
C ASN A 153 5.41 14.63 -6.92
N MET A 154 5.03 15.15 -5.75
CA MET A 154 3.67 15.63 -5.47
C MET A 154 3.26 16.86 -6.32
N LEU A 155 4.21 17.70 -6.74
CA LEU A 155 3.92 18.93 -7.48
C LEU A 155 3.55 18.63 -8.93
N ASP A 156 4.21 17.64 -9.51
CA ASP A 156 4.00 17.20 -10.89
C ASP A 156 2.77 16.28 -10.95
N GLY A 157 1.55 16.80 -11.15
CA GLY A 157 0.34 15.97 -11.36
C GLY A 157 -0.56 15.78 -10.14
N GLY A 158 -0.30 16.47 -9.03
CA GLY A 158 -1.18 16.53 -7.86
C GLY A 158 -0.98 15.38 -6.87
N THR A 159 -1.58 15.55 -5.67
CA THR A 159 -1.38 14.64 -4.53
C THR A 159 -1.79 13.19 -4.81
N GLY A 160 -2.78 12.97 -5.68
CA GLY A 160 -3.27 11.63 -6.04
C GLY A 160 -2.34 10.84 -6.97
N CYS A 161 -1.43 11.50 -7.69
CA CYS A 161 -0.56 10.85 -8.66
C CYS A 161 0.79 10.40 -8.07
N TRP A 162 1.04 10.64 -6.77
CA TRP A 162 2.29 10.29 -6.08
C TRP A 162 2.13 9.05 -5.17
N ILE A 163 3.21 8.30 -4.97
CA ILE A 163 3.25 7.20 -3.98
C ILE A 163 3.57 7.77 -2.60
N TRP A 164 2.62 7.69 -1.69
CA TRP A 164 2.77 8.12 -0.30
C TRP A 164 3.33 7.01 0.59
N PRO A 165 4.15 7.34 1.62
CA PRO A 165 4.64 6.35 2.56
C PRO A 165 3.54 5.48 3.19
N SER A 166 2.41 6.11 3.51
CA SER A 166 1.25 5.42 4.09
C SER A 166 0.63 4.36 3.18
N SER A 167 0.70 4.52 1.85
CA SER A 167 0.16 3.51 0.92
C SER A 167 1.06 2.27 0.86
N LEU A 168 2.37 2.46 0.92
CA LEU A 168 3.33 1.36 1.04
C LEU A 168 3.13 0.59 2.35
N TYR A 169 2.99 1.29 3.48
CA TYR A 169 2.73 0.67 4.79
C TYR A 169 1.40 -0.10 4.81
N LEU A 170 0.33 0.49 4.27
CA LEU A 170 -0.97 -0.19 4.19
C LEU A 170 -0.94 -1.41 3.27
N SER A 171 -0.15 -1.36 2.19
CA SER A 171 0.12 -2.52 1.33
C SER A 171 0.87 -3.61 2.06
N GLU A 172 1.90 -3.29 2.86
CA GLU A 172 2.57 -4.28 3.72
C GLU A 172 1.59 -4.91 4.72
N PHE A 173 0.69 -4.12 5.31
CA PHE A 173 -0.37 -4.61 6.20
C PHE A 173 -1.30 -5.61 5.51
N ILE A 174 -1.80 -5.28 4.32
CA ILE A 174 -2.67 -6.17 3.54
C ILE A 174 -1.97 -7.48 3.19
N LEU A 175 -0.71 -7.41 2.76
CA LEU A 175 0.06 -8.58 2.37
C LEU A 175 0.51 -9.44 3.56
N SER A 176 0.65 -8.83 4.74
CA SER A 176 0.99 -9.52 5.99
C SER A 176 -0.20 -10.24 6.63
N TYR A 177 -1.40 -9.71 6.45
CA TYR A 177 -2.64 -10.21 7.06
C TYR A 177 -3.76 -10.45 6.01
N PRO A 178 -3.50 -11.27 4.97
CA PRO A 178 -4.46 -11.46 3.87
C PRO A 178 -5.80 -12.04 4.32
N GLU A 179 -5.84 -12.77 5.43
CA GLU A 179 -7.05 -13.36 6.02
C GLU A 179 -8.09 -12.31 6.48
N ILE A 180 -7.64 -11.09 6.82
CA ILE A 180 -8.54 -9.99 7.16
C ILE A 180 -9.37 -9.59 5.93
N PHE A 181 -8.76 -9.61 4.76
CA PHE A 181 -9.32 -9.09 3.50
C PHE A 181 -9.90 -10.18 2.59
N THR A 182 -9.49 -11.43 2.79
CA THR A 182 -9.93 -12.57 1.99
C THR A 182 -11.46 -12.66 1.99
N THR A 183 -12.06 -12.74 0.80
CA THR A 183 -13.52 -12.76 0.56
C THR A 183 -14.30 -11.52 0.98
N LYS A 184 -13.66 -10.44 1.44
CA LYS A 184 -14.34 -9.22 1.87
C LYS A 184 -14.66 -8.28 0.70
N TYR A 185 -15.72 -7.50 0.85
CA TYR A 185 -15.94 -6.30 0.05
C TYR A 185 -15.16 -5.12 0.66
N CYS A 186 -14.12 -4.70 -0.04
CA CYS A 186 -13.27 -3.57 0.32
C CYS A 186 -13.59 -2.33 -0.54
N LEU A 187 -13.60 -1.15 0.08
CA LEU A 187 -13.69 0.15 -0.60
C LEU A 187 -12.56 1.05 -0.14
N GLU A 188 -11.76 1.56 -1.07
CA GLU A 188 -10.68 2.50 -0.77
C GLU A 188 -11.12 3.95 -1.11
N VAL A 189 -10.98 4.85 -0.15
CA VAL A 189 -11.18 6.29 -0.33
C VAL A 189 -9.85 6.99 -0.60
N GLY A 190 -9.78 7.78 -1.66
CA GLY A 190 -8.52 8.45 -2.07
C GLY A 190 -7.47 7.44 -2.52
N SER A 191 -7.81 6.62 -3.51
CA SER A 191 -6.99 5.48 -3.96
C SER A 191 -5.69 5.91 -4.65
N GLY A 192 -5.61 7.15 -5.12
CA GLY A 192 -4.44 7.67 -5.82
C GLY A 192 -4.04 6.77 -6.99
N VAL A 193 -2.78 6.33 -6.99
CA VAL A 193 -2.22 5.44 -8.02
C VAL A 193 -2.62 3.96 -7.89
N GLY A 194 -3.32 3.55 -6.81
CA GLY A 194 -3.96 2.24 -6.72
C GLY A 194 -3.18 1.09 -6.11
N LEU A 195 -2.02 1.35 -5.51
CA LEU A 195 -1.15 0.30 -4.96
C LEU A 195 -1.87 -0.58 -3.91
N VAL A 196 -2.64 0.04 -3.02
CA VAL A 196 -3.43 -0.63 -1.96
C VAL A 196 -4.51 -1.52 -2.60
N GLY A 197 -5.27 -0.97 -3.56
CA GLY A 197 -6.22 -1.71 -4.37
C GLY A 197 -5.65 -2.96 -5.03
N ILE A 198 -4.47 -2.86 -5.65
CA ILE A 198 -3.77 -4.01 -6.24
C ILE A 198 -3.46 -5.05 -5.16
N CYS A 199 -2.96 -4.65 -3.99
CA CYS A 199 -2.67 -5.56 -2.88
C CYS A 199 -3.93 -6.27 -2.34
N LEU A 200 -5.09 -5.59 -2.33
CA LEU A 200 -6.37 -6.22 -1.94
C LEU A 200 -6.78 -7.34 -2.90
N THR A 201 -6.49 -7.19 -4.21
CA THR A 201 -6.76 -8.27 -5.18
C THR A 201 -5.87 -9.48 -4.94
N ILE A 202 -4.59 -9.26 -4.61
CA ILE A 202 -3.63 -10.31 -4.24
C ILE A 202 -4.07 -11.02 -2.95
N ALA A 203 -4.59 -10.26 -1.98
CA ALA A 203 -5.20 -10.78 -0.75
C ALA A 203 -6.57 -11.44 -0.97
N LYS A 204 -7.03 -11.58 -2.21
CA LYS A 204 -8.28 -12.27 -2.60
C LYS A 204 -9.54 -11.65 -1.97
N ALA A 205 -9.59 -10.33 -1.88
CA ALA A 205 -10.84 -9.61 -1.62
C ALA A 205 -11.88 -9.97 -2.70
N SER A 206 -13.13 -10.23 -2.29
CA SER A 206 -14.18 -10.66 -3.23
C SER A 206 -14.67 -9.51 -4.12
N LYS A 207 -14.61 -8.29 -3.59
CA LYS A 207 -14.97 -7.05 -4.29
C LYS A 207 -14.05 -5.92 -3.82
N VAL A 208 -13.50 -5.16 -4.75
CA VAL A 208 -12.64 -4.00 -4.50
C VAL A 208 -13.21 -2.81 -5.27
N ILE A 209 -13.60 -1.76 -4.56
CA ILE A 209 -14.02 -0.49 -5.14
C ILE A 209 -12.97 0.56 -4.82
N LEU A 210 -12.31 1.08 -5.84
CA LEU A 210 -11.26 2.09 -5.72
C LEU A 210 -11.84 3.44 -6.10
N THR A 211 -11.72 4.42 -5.22
CA THR A 211 -12.34 5.73 -5.41
C THR A 211 -11.34 6.87 -5.27
N ASP A 212 -11.49 7.87 -6.12
CA ASP A 212 -10.72 9.11 -6.07
C ASP A 212 -11.57 10.29 -6.55
N GLY A 213 -11.25 11.49 -6.05
CA GLY A 213 -11.94 12.73 -6.36
C GLY A 213 -11.40 13.42 -7.62
N ASP A 214 -10.31 12.92 -8.20
CA ASP A 214 -9.71 13.47 -9.42
C ASP A 214 -9.76 12.48 -10.60
N MET A 215 -10.30 12.93 -11.73
CA MET A 215 -10.47 12.09 -12.93
C MET A 215 -9.14 11.69 -13.58
N SER A 216 -8.11 12.54 -13.48
CA SER A 216 -6.79 12.24 -14.05
C SER A 216 -6.06 11.16 -13.24
N THR A 217 -6.25 11.20 -11.92
CA THR A 217 -5.80 10.19 -10.97
C THR A 217 -6.50 8.86 -11.23
N LEU A 218 -7.83 8.86 -11.42
CA LEU A 218 -8.58 7.65 -11.80
C LEU A 218 -8.12 7.04 -13.13
N ALA A 219 -7.76 7.86 -14.13
CA ALA A 219 -7.21 7.34 -15.38
C ALA A 219 -5.86 6.64 -15.15
N THR A 220 -5.00 7.20 -14.28
CA THR A 220 -3.72 6.59 -13.88
C THR A 220 -3.93 5.30 -13.10
N LEU A 221 -4.87 5.32 -12.15
CA LEU A 221 -5.29 4.16 -11.37
C LEU A 221 -5.68 2.99 -12.27
N LYS A 222 -6.55 3.23 -13.26
CA LYS A 222 -6.99 2.19 -14.21
C LYS A 222 -5.83 1.60 -15.00
N LEU A 223 -4.93 2.45 -15.50
CA LEU A 223 -3.72 2.01 -16.19
C LEU A 223 -2.83 1.14 -15.28
N ASN A 224 -2.72 1.48 -14.00
CA ASN A 224 -1.97 0.68 -13.03
C ASN A 224 -2.62 -0.66 -12.70
N LEU A 225 -3.96 -0.74 -12.69
CA LEU A 225 -4.65 -2.02 -12.58
C LEU A 225 -4.33 -2.90 -13.79
N GLU A 226 -4.42 -2.37 -15.00
CA GLU A 226 -4.08 -3.09 -16.23
C GLU A 226 -2.63 -3.56 -16.24
N LEU A 227 -1.70 -2.70 -15.79
CA LEU A 227 -0.28 -3.02 -15.68
C LEU A 227 0.00 -4.21 -14.75
N ASN A 228 -0.86 -4.42 -13.77
CA ASN A 228 -0.81 -5.52 -12.82
C ASN A 228 -1.78 -6.66 -13.17
N GLN A 229 -2.29 -6.69 -14.40
CA GLN A 229 -3.22 -7.72 -14.90
C GLN A 229 -4.52 -7.82 -14.07
N VAL A 230 -4.91 -6.71 -13.42
CA VAL A 230 -6.17 -6.59 -12.71
C VAL A 230 -7.21 -6.02 -13.66
N SER A 231 -8.15 -6.85 -14.09
CA SER A 231 -9.23 -6.40 -14.98
C SER A 231 -10.29 -5.62 -14.21
N GLU A 232 -10.50 -4.35 -14.60
CA GLU A 232 -11.67 -3.59 -14.16
C GLU A 232 -12.93 -4.25 -14.74
N ARG A 233 -13.93 -4.51 -13.88
CA ARG A 233 -15.24 -5.00 -14.28
C ARG A 233 -16.31 -4.08 -13.74
N GLU A 234 -17.10 -3.51 -14.65
CA GLU A 234 -18.32 -2.81 -14.25
C GLU A 234 -19.37 -3.81 -13.78
N MET A 235 -20.24 -3.40 -12.85
CA MET A 235 -21.40 -4.20 -12.45
C MET A 235 -22.33 -4.39 -13.66
N SER A 236 -22.16 -5.47 -14.41
CA SER A 236 -23.18 -5.91 -15.35
C SER A 236 -24.35 -6.49 -14.55
N GLN A 237 -25.59 -6.18 -14.95
CA GLN A 237 -26.82 -6.62 -14.26
C GLN A 237 -27.10 -8.14 -14.41
N GLY A 238 -26.09 -8.97 -14.69
CA GLY A 238 -26.25 -10.36 -15.08
C GLY A 238 -25.55 -11.35 -14.15
N GLY A 239 -26.25 -11.78 -13.09
CA GLY A 239 -26.38 -13.16 -12.60
C GLY A 239 -25.18 -14.03 -12.20
N ILE A 240 -23.93 -13.70 -12.54
CA ILE A 240 -22.77 -14.51 -12.14
C ILE A 240 -22.09 -13.83 -10.96
N GLN A 241 -22.05 -14.51 -9.81
CA GLN A 241 -21.22 -14.12 -8.66
C GLN A 241 -19.75 -14.32 -9.04
N ASP A 242 -19.22 -13.39 -9.83
CA ASP A 242 -17.79 -13.34 -10.10
C ASP A 242 -17.06 -13.01 -8.80
N THR A 243 -16.34 -14.00 -8.28
CA THR A 243 -15.38 -13.79 -7.21
C THR A 243 -14.24 -12.92 -7.75
N ASN A 244 -13.91 -11.82 -7.06
CA ASN A 244 -12.83 -10.87 -7.36
C ASN A 244 -13.21 -9.75 -8.35
N MET A 245 -14.34 -9.06 -8.10
CA MET A 245 -14.73 -7.86 -8.84
C MET A 245 -13.85 -6.65 -8.44
N VAL A 246 -13.33 -5.91 -9.42
CA VAL A 246 -12.63 -4.63 -9.19
C VAL A 246 -13.27 -3.52 -10.01
N ALA A 247 -13.59 -2.37 -9.41
CA ALA A 247 -14.06 -1.20 -10.16
C ALA A 247 -13.50 0.11 -9.62
N CYS A 248 -13.18 1.04 -10.53
CA CYS A 248 -12.79 2.40 -10.18
C CYS A 248 -14.01 3.33 -10.28
N LYS A 249 -14.22 4.18 -9.28
CA LYS A 249 -15.35 5.12 -9.23
C LYS A 249 -14.89 6.52 -8.84
N TYR A 250 -15.43 7.51 -9.52
CA TYR A 250 -15.30 8.89 -9.08
C TYR A 250 -16.06 9.08 -7.77
N LEU A 251 -15.40 9.65 -6.77
CA LEU A 251 -16.00 9.99 -5.48
C LEU A 251 -15.28 11.21 -4.91
N SER A 252 -15.96 12.37 -4.96
CA SER A 252 -15.49 13.57 -4.27
C SER A 252 -16.10 13.62 -2.88
N TRP A 253 -15.25 13.72 -1.85
CA TRP A 253 -15.71 13.72 -0.47
C TRP A 253 -16.65 14.89 -0.15
N GLU A 254 -16.47 16.02 -0.83
CA GLU A 254 -17.22 17.26 -0.65
C GLU A 254 -18.61 17.18 -1.28
N SER A 255 -18.72 16.53 -2.45
CA SER A 255 -19.91 16.63 -3.30
C SER A 255 -20.73 15.35 -3.40
N THR A 256 -20.15 14.18 -3.09
CA THR A 256 -20.87 12.90 -3.15
C THR A 256 -22.07 12.89 -2.20
N SER A 257 -23.22 12.44 -2.71
CA SER A 257 -24.47 12.42 -1.94
C SER A 257 -24.54 11.25 -0.96
N GLU A 258 -25.35 11.37 0.11
CA GLU A 258 -25.57 10.25 1.03
C GLU A 258 -26.24 9.06 0.33
N CYS A 259 -27.16 9.30 -0.61
CA CYS A 259 -27.82 8.25 -1.39
C CYS A 259 -26.81 7.40 -2.19
N GLU A 260 -25.83 8.06 -2.81
CA GLU A 260 -24.76 7.39 -3.54
C GLU A 260 -23.89 6.55 -2.60
N LEU A 261 -23.50 7.10 -1.44
CA LEU A 261 -22.70 6.38 -0.45
C LEU A 261 -23.43 5.18 0.15
N GLN A 262 -24.74 5.30 0.40
CA GLN A 262 -25.59 4.21 0.88
C GLN A 262 -25.74 3.07 -0.14
N GLY A 263 -25.45 3.33 -1.42
CA GLY A 263 -25.35 2.28 -2.44
C GLY A 263 -24.15 1.35 -2.24
N TYR A 264 -23.14 1.79 -1.47
CA TYR A 264 -22.01 0.97 -1.07
C TYR A 264 -22.26 0.34 0.29
N THR A 265 -21.88 -0.94 0.41
CA THR A 265 -22.01 -1.71 1.66
C THR A 265 -20.72 -2.50 1.97
N PRO A 266 -19.55 -1.82 2.00
CA PRO A 266 -18.28 -2.48 2.23
C PRO A 266 -18.24 -3.16 3.59
N ASP A 267 -17.51 -4.28 3.67
CA ASP A 267 -17.13 -4.88 4.94
C ASP A 267 -15.92 -4.14 5.51
N ILE A 268 -15.04 -3.63 4.63
CA ILE A 268 -13.83 -2.90 4.99
C ILE A 268 -13.70 -1.62 4.16
N VAL A 269 -13.44 -0.49 4.81
CA VAL A 269 -13.02 0.76 4.17
C VAL A 269 -11.51 0.93 4.37
N LEU A 270 -10.81 1.43 3.35
CA LEU A 270 -9.38 1.69 3.41
C LEU A 270 -9.08 3.15 3.04
N GLY A 271 -7.99 3.69 3.58
CA GLY A 271 -7.46 4.99 3.15
C GLY A 271 -5.98 5.10 3.49
N ALA A 272 -5.19 5.55 2.52
CA ALA A 272 -3.76 5.79 2.69
C ALA A 272 -3.46 7.29 2.58
N ASP A 273 -2.92 7.86 3.66
CA ASP A 273 -2.56 9.27 3.80
C ASP A 273 -3.69 10.27 3.52
N VAL A 274 -4.94 9.89 3.72
CA VAL A 274 -6.14 10.73 3.50
C VAL A 274 -6.32 11.85 4.54
N MET A 275 -5.48 11.87 5.58
CA MET A 275 -5.51 12.85 6.68
C MET A 275 -4.41 13.92 6.51
N TYR A 276 -4.39 14.61 5.36
CA TYR A 276 -3.31 15.54 5.00
C TYR A 276 -3.66 17.03 5.21
N ASP A 277 -4.90 17.45 4.91
CA ASP A 277 -5.38 18.82 5.06
C ASP A 277 -6.61 18.85 5.99
N PRO A 278 -6.57 19.61 7.11
CA PRO A 278 -7.73 19.81 7.99
C PRO A 278 -9.02 20.21 7.26
N SER A 279 -8.93 20.92 6.13
CA SER A 279 -10.10 21.33 5.35
C SER A 279 -10.87 20.14 4.77
N CYS A 280 -10.19 19.02 4.50
CA CYS A 280 -10.77 17.79 3.98
C CYS A 280 -11.39 16.89 5.06
N PHE A 281 -11.16 17.16 6.36
CA PHE A 281 -11.59 16.23 7.41
C PHE A 281 -13.11 16.19 7.59
N PRO A 282 -13.85 17.31 7.63
CA PRO A 282 -15.31 17.25 7.71
C PRO A 282 -15.96 16.42 6.59
N PRO A 283 -15.63 16.63 5.29
CA PRO A 283 -16.20 15.79 4.23
C PRO A 283 -15.71 14.33 4.29
N LEU A 284 -14.45 14.06 4.64
CA LEU A 284 -13.93 12.70 4.81
C LEU A 284 -14.67 11.95 5.94
N VAL A 285 -14.82 12.57 7.12
CA VAL A 285 -15.53 11.98 8.26
C VAL A 285 -16.99 11.72 7.93
N ARG A 286 -17.65 12.63 7.19
CA ARG A 286 -19.00 12.39 6.67
C ARG A 286 -19.06 11.13 5.81
N VAL A 287 -18.15 10.98 4.85
CA VAL A 287 -18.06 9.79 3.98
C VAL A 287 -17.87 8.52 4.83
N LEU A 288 -16.88 8.51 5.72
CA LEU A 288 -16.60 7.37 6.60
C LEU A 288 -17.82 7.02 7.47
N SER A 289 -18.48 8.02 8.06
CA SER A 289 -19.65 7.81 8.92
C SER A 289 -20.82 7.14 8.21
N ILE A 290 -20.97 7.35 6.89
CA ILE A 290 -22.03 6.74 6.09
C ILE A 290 -21.61 5.33 5.65
N LEU A 291 -20.38 5.16 5.16
CA LEU A 291 -19.87 3.86 4.71
C LEU A 291 -19.74 2.84 5.85
N LEU A 292 -19.50 3.32 7.07
CA LEU A 292 -19.39 2.48 8.27
C LEU A 292 -20.71 2.23 8.99
N LYS A 293 -21.85 2.68 8.43
CA LYS A 293 -23.17 2.39 9.02
C LYS A 293 -23.43 0.88 8.99
N PRO A 294 -23.97 0.30 10.08
CA PRO A 294 -24.30 -1.12 10.12
C PRO A 294 -25.34 -1.47 9.06
N LYS A 295 -25.22 -2.66 8.44
CA LYS A 295 -26.24 -3.19 7.54
C LYS A 295 -27.53 -3.39 8.33
N ASN A 296 -28.59 -2.65 8.01
CA ASN A 296 -29.92 -2.88 8.61
C ASN A 296 -30.38 -4.30 8.28
N SER A 297 -30.43 -5.19 9.28
CA SER A 297 -30.77 -6.62 9.12
C SER A 297 -32.22 -6.88 8.65
N LYS A 298 -32.99 -5.83 8.32
CA LYS A 298 -34.42 -5.92 7.98
C LYS A 298 -34.69 -6.23 6.50
N ASP A 299 -33.69 -6.24 5.62
CA ASP A 299 -33.92 -6.42 4.18
C ASP A 299 -33.91 -7.89 3.70
N HIS A 300 -33.60 -8.84 4.60
CA HIS A 300 -33.66 -10.28 4.29
C HIS A 300 -35.04 -10.94 4.48
N GLN A 301 -36.10 -10.18 4.82
CA GLN A 301 -37.47 -10.73 4.94
C GLN A 301 -38.47 -10.22 3.90
N ARG A 302 -38.08 -9.40 2.92
CA ARG A 302 -39.00 -8.88 1.89
C ARG A 302 -38.73 -9.43 0.48
N LYS A 303 -38.49 -10.74 0.34
CA LYS A 303 -38.70 -11.46 -0.92
C LYS A 303 -39.33 -12.84 -0.68
N GLY A 304 -40.59 -12.81 -0.27
CA GLY A 304 -41.52 -13.94 -0.33
C GLY A 304 -42.90 -13.35 -0.60
N GLY A 305 -43.37 -13.42 -1.85
CA GLY A 305 -44.62 -12.79 -2.25
C GLY A 305 -45.85 -13.45 -1.66
N SER A 306 -46.90 -12.67 -1.43
CA SER A 306 -48.24 -13.03 -1.89
C SER A 306 -49.12 -11.78 -1.97
N MET A 307 -49.90 -11.73 -3.03
CA MET A 307 -50.93 -10.73 -3.30
C MET A 307 -52.05 -10.80 -2.25
N GLY A 308 -52.47 -9.65 -1.74
CA GLY A 308 -53.67 -9.50 -0.92
C GLY A 308 -54.21 -8.08 -1.02
N LEU A 309 -55.45 -7.96 -1.51
CA LEU A 309 -56.23 -6.73 -1.71
C LEU A 309 -56.46 -5.96 -0.38
N PRO A 310 -56.81 -4.66 -0.42
CA PRO A 310 -56.87 -3.81 0.76
C PRO A 310 -58.22 -3.92 1.48
N THR A 311 -58.20 -3.94 2.81
CA THR A 311 -59.38 -3.64 3.62
C THR A 311 -59.12 -2.42 4.48
N HIS A 312 -60.01 -1.45 4.28
CA HIS A 312 -60.18 -0.25 5.06
C HIS A 312 -60.70 -0.63 6.47
N ASN A 313 -60.12 -0.10 7.54
CA ASN A 313 -60.89 0.50 8.63
C ASN A 313 -60.00 1.25 9.64
N SER A 314 -60.64 2.25 10.19
CA SER A 314 -60.20 3.46 10.89
C SER A 314 -60.26 3.36 12.42
N PHE A 315 -59.64 4.35 13.09
CA PHE A 315 -59.94 4.87 14.45
C PHE A 315 -59.54 3.97 15.66
N VAL A 316 -59.02 4.41 16.83
CA VAL A 316 -58.72 5.68 17.51
C VAL A 316 -57.60 5.43 18.57
N ASP A 317 -56.93 6.51 19.01
CA ASP A 317 -56.05 6.78 20.17
C ASP A 317 -56.02 5.82 21.39
N ASN A 318 -54.84 5.64 22.01
CA ASN A 318 -54.50 6.29 23.30
C ASN A 318 -53.10 5.93 23.85
N LEU A 319 -52.59 6.89 24.63
CA LEU A 319 -51.39 7.03 25.47
C LEU A 319 -51.02 5.81 26.34
N ILE A 320 -49.72 5.65 26.65
CA ILE A 320 -49.11 5.67 28.01
C ILE A 320 -47.59 5.37 27.92
N ASP A 321 -46.83 6.14 28.73
CA ASP A 321 -45.40 6.04 29.08
C ASP A 321 -44.91 4.62 29.44
N ASP A 322 -43.62 4.34 29.20
CA ASP A 322 -42.75 3.91 30.31
C ASP A 322 -41.25 3.99 29.99
N ASP A 323 -40.54 4.59 30.94
CA ASP A 323 -39.09 4.73 31.09
C ASP A 323 -38.33 3.39 31.07
N LYS A 324 -37.24 3.29 30.28
CA LYS A 324 -36.03 2.53 30.66
C LYS A 324 -34.74 3.16 30.11
N LYS A 325 -34.09 3.95 30.96
CA LYS A 325 -32.64 4.22 30.93
C LYS A 325 -31.86 2.90 30.94
N THR A 326 -30.94 2.73 30.00
CA THR A 326 -29.88 1.71 30.11
C THR A 326 -28.55 2.42 30.30
N THR A 327 -27.98 2.24 31.48
CA THR A 327 -26.69 2.75 31.97
C THR A 327 -25.52 2.16 31.18
N VAL A 328 -24.69 3.04 30.63
CA VAL A 328 -23.34 2.71 30.12
C VAL A 328 -22.43 2.48 31.32
N THR A 329 -21.82 1.29 31.39
CA THR A 329 -20.83 0.97 32.44
C THR A 329 -19.44 1.28 31.90
N GLU A 330 -18.84 2.30 32.50
CA GLU A 330 -17.43 2.68 32.38
C GLU A 330 -16.57 1.65 33.15
N CYS A 331 -15.47 1.17 32.57
CA CYS A 331 -14.49 0.38 33.33
C CYS A 331 -13.06 0.77 32.95
N CYS A 332 -12.48 1.60 33.81
CA CYS A 332 -11.06 1.88 33.92
C CYS A 332 -10.33 0.75 34.67
N LEU A 333 -9.17 0.31 34.20
CA LEU A 333 -8.12 -0.35 35.02
C LEU A 333 -6.75 0.08 34.44
N ARG A 334 -6.04 1.02 35.09
CA ARG A 334 -5.11 0.88 36.23
C ARG A 334 -3.91 -0.03 35.96
N GLN A 335 -2.75 0.64 35.99
CA GLN A 335 -1.39 0.12 36.02
C GLN A 335 -1.17 -0.81 37.22
N SER A 336 -0.29 -1.79 37.05
CA SER A 336 0.45 -2.42 38.14
C SER A 336 1.89 -2.66 37.71
N GLU A 337 2.82 -2.05 38.44
CA GLU A 337 4.25 -2.34 38.43
C GLU A 337 4.52 -3.75 39.00
N GLY A 338 5.54 -4.42 38.47
CA GLY A 338 6.03 -5.70 38.96
C GLY A 338 7.32 -6.09 38.25
N ASP A 339 8.43 -5.98 38.98
CA ASP A 339 9.82 -6.17 38.56
C ASP A 339 10.27 -7.63 38.82
N CYS A 340 10.91 -8.31 37.86
CA CYS A 340 11.84 -9.42 38.14
C CYS A 340 12.71 -9.84 36.92
N ASN A 341 14.02 -9.83 37.18
CA ASN A 341 15.16 -10.31 36.38
C ASN A 341 15.09 -11.79 35.94
N GLY A 342 15.73 -12.12 34.80
CA GLY A 342 16.51 -13.36 34.64
C GLY A 342 16.38 -14.15 33.32
N ASN A 343 17.42 -14.05 32.47
CA ASN A 343 17.97 -15.03 31.51
C ASN A 343 17.09 -15.94 30.62
N GLY A 344 17.33 -15.83 29.29
CA GLY A 344 17.92 -16.93 28.52
C GLY A 344 17.00 -17.89 27.74
N PHE A 345 17.14 -17.83 26.41
CA PHE A 345 17.03 -18.91 25.42
C PHE A 345 15.65 -19.43 24.94
N SER A 346 15.47 -19.28 23.61
CA SER A 346 14.93 -20.25 22.63
C SER A 346 13.50 -20.78 22.77
N GLY A 347 12.70 -20.58 21.71
CA GLY A 347 11.56 -21.45 21.43
C GLY A 347 10.59 -20.91 20.37
N CYS A 348 10.80 -21.28 19.10
CA CYS A 348 9.77 -21.27 18.08
C CYS A 348 8.76 -22.39 18.39
N ALA A 349 7.51 -22.04 18.70
CA ALA A 349 6.36 -22.95 18.61
C ALA A 349 5.04 -22.15 18.63
N SER A 350 4.12 -22.55 17.74
CA SER A 350 2.67 -22.28 17.72
C SER A 350 2.20 -20.82 17.68
N ARG A 351 2.18 -20.23 16.48
CA ARG A 351 1.51 -18.95 16.17
C ARG A 351 -0.01 -19.08 15.94
N ALA A 352 -0.63 -20.19 16.36
CA ALA A 352 -2.03 -20.51 16.10
C ALA A 352 -2.97 -20.31 17.32
N GLU A 353 -2.46 -19.93 18.49
CA GLU A 353 -3.27 -19.81 19.72
C GLU A 353 -3.35 -18.39 20.31
N ASP A 354 -2.71 -17.39 19.70
CA ASP A 354 -2.71 -16.00 20.19
C ASP A 354 -3.57 -15.03 19.35
N THR A 355 -4.39 -15.56 18.43
CA THR A 355 -5.39 -14.78 17.68
C THR A 355 -6.63 -14.41 18.49
N ASP A 356 -6.74 -14.88 19.73
CA ASP A 356 -7.95 -14.77 20.57
C ASP A 356 -7.96 -13.56 21.52
N LYS A 357 -6.93 -12.70 21.46
CA LYS A 357 -6.93 -11.35 22.09
C LYS A 357 -7.05 -10.23 21.06
N LEU A 358 -7.70 -10.52 19.93
CA LEU A 358 -8.18 -9.50 19.03
C LEU A 358 -9.16 -8.61 19.81
N CYS A 359 -9.12 -7.30 19.63
CA CYS A 359 -10.31 -6.49 19.88
C CYS A 359 -11.39 -7.03 18.95
N THR A 360 -12.15 -8.03 19.41
CA THR A 360 -13.26 -8.64 18.69
C THR A 360 -14.38 -7.60 18.63
N ILE A 361 -14.24 -6.66 17.70
CA ILE A 361 -15.36 -5.87 17.19
C ILE A 361 -16.38 -6.90 16.73
N SER A 362 -17.61 -6.77 17.22
CA SER A 362 -18.65 -7.76 17.01
C SER A 362 -18.77 -8.13 15.52
N PRO A 363 -18.82 -9.43 15.16
CA PRO A 363 -18.95 -9.84 13.78
C PRO A 363 -20.21 -9.21 13.17
N GLY A 364 -20.04 -8.33 12.17
CA GLY A 364 -21.16 -7.72 11.44
C GLY A 364 -21.09 -6.20 11.21
N PHE A 365 -20.12 -5.49 11.77
CA PHE A 365 -19.94 -4.05 11.53
C PHE A 365 -18.83 -3.78 10.50
N PRO A 366 -19.02 -2.86 9.54
CA PRO A 366 -17.93 -2.41 8.70
C PRO A 366 -16.82 -1.74 9.51
N ILE A 367 -15.56 -1.92 9.10
CA ILE A 367 -14.39 -1.35 9.77
C ILE A 367 -13.58 -0.52 8.76
N ALA A 368 -12.96 0.58 9.21
CA ALA A 368 -11.99 1.32 8.41
C ALA A 368 -10.55 1.08 8.89
N TYR A 369 -9.64 0.77 7.97
CA TYR A 369 -8.19 0.80 8.20
C TYR A 369 -7.60 2.02 7.49
N ILE A 370 -7.00 2.92 8.25
CA ILE A 370 -6.37 4.14 7.71
C ILE A 370 -4.90 4.18 8.13
N ALA A 371 -4.00 4.26 7.16
CA ALA A 371 -2.59 4.53 7.40
C ALA A 371 -2.31 6.01 7.14
N THR A 372 -1.59 6.69 8.03
CA THR A 372 -1.16 8.09 7.82
C THR A 372 0.14 8.38 8.57
N VAL A 373 0.89 9.35 8.06
CA VAL A 373 1.99 9.96 8.81
C VAL A 373 1.43 11.12 9.63
N ILE A 374 1.57 11.04 10.96
CA ILE A 374 1.17 12.12 11.86
C ILE A 374 2.21 13.25 11.77
N ARG A 375 1.92 14.23 10.91
CA ARG A 375 2.79 15.41 10.70
C ARG A 375 2.64 16.47 11.78
N ASN A 376 1.42 16.61 12.29
CA ASN A 376 1.06 17.57 13.32
C ASN A 376 0.01 16.94 14.25
N VAL A 377 0.28 16.97 15.55
CA VAL A 377 -0.58 16.35 16.56
C VAL A 377 -1.92 17.07 16.71
N ASP A 378 -1.98 18.39 16.53
CA ASP A 378 -3.22 19.17 16.61
C ASP A 378 -4.13 18.85 15.42
N THR A 379 -3.54 18.71 14.23
CA THR A 379 -4.25 18.23 13.04
C THR A 379 -4.85 16.85 13.30
N TYR A 380 -4.08 15.91 13.83
CA TYR A 380 -4.58 14.57 14.16
C TYR A 380 -5.69 14.61 15.22
N ASN A 381 -5.52 15.41 16.28
CA ASN A 381 -6.53 15.59 17.33
C ASN A 381 -7.83 16.21 16.78
N TYR A 382 -7.74 17.11 15.81
CA TYR A 382 -8.90 17.67 15.13
C TYR A 382 -9.68 16.60 14.37
N PHE A 383 -8.98 15.70 13.65
CA PHE A 383 -9.62 14.55 13.02
C PHE A 383 -10.32 13.64 14.05
N LEU A 384 -9.64 13.30 15.16
CA LEU A 384 -10.21 12.47 16.22
C LEU A 384 -11.48 13.10 16.83
N ASN A 385 -11.49 14.42 17.02
CA ASN A 385 -12.65 15.13 17.52
C ASN A 385 -13.85 15.02 16.55
N LEU A 386 -13.63 15.24 15.25
CA LEU A 386 -14.67 15.09 14.23
C LEU A 386 -15.18 13.64 14.15
N ALA A 387 -14.27 12.65 14.18
CA ALA A 387 -14.64 11.24 14.18
C ALA A 387 -15.53 10.89 15.39
N SER A 388 -15.16 11.36 16.59
CA SER A 388 -15.95 11.17 17.80
C SER A 388 -17.33 11.85 17.72
N GLN A 389 -17.43 13.07 17.18
CA GLN A 389 -18.71 13.75 16.94
C GLN A 389 -19.60 12.97 15.98
N ALA A 390 -19.01 12.30 14.99
CA ALA A 390 -19.69 11.41 14.05
C ALA A 390 -19.93 9.99 14.61
N GLN A 391 -19.70 9.76 15.90
CA GLN A 391 -19.89 8.46 16.58
C GLN A 391 -18.98 7.34 16.02
N LEU A 392 -17.83 7.71 15.47
CA LEU A 392 -16.79 6.78 15.05
C LEU A 392 -15.78 6.59 16.18
N ALA A 393 -15.46 5.34 16.49
CA ALA A 393 -14.36 4.99 17.38
C ALA A 393 -13.08 4.81 16.57
N VAL A 394 -12.00 5.48 16.98
CA VAL A 394 -10.67 5.36 16.37
C VAL A 394 -9.75 4.66 17.36
N VAL A 395 -9.06 3.62 16.88
CA VAL A 395 -8.13 2.82 17.68
C VAL A 395 -6.79 2.74 16.96
N ASP A 396 -5.71 3.06 17.66
CA ASP A 396 -4.36 2.83 17.15
C ASP A 396 -3.97 1.36 17.37
N ILE A 397 -3.70 0.66 16.26
CA ILE A 397 -3.32 -0.76 16.23
C ILE A 397 -1.84 -0.96 15.87
N THR A 398 -1.06 0.11 15.73
CA THR A 398 0.32 0.05 15.21
C THR A 398 1.21 -0.87 16.05
N ALA A 399 1.04 -0.83 17.37
CA ALA A 399 1.80 -1.67 18.29
C ALA A 399 1.30 -3.12 18.36
N SER A 400 -0.01 -3.34 18.22
CA SER A 400 -0.64 -4.66 18.37
C SER A 400 -0.67 -5.46 17.07
N GLN A 401 -0.67 -4.80 15.92
CA GLN A 401 -0.75 -5.40 14.59
C GLN A 401 0.33 -4.85 13.66
N LYS A 402 1.59 -5.08 14.03
CA LYS A 402 2.74 -4.66 13.23
C LYS A 402 2.83 -5.50 11.95
N PRO A 403 2.85 -4.93 10.74
CA PRO A 403 3.04 -5.68 9.51
C PRO A 403 4.47 -6.25 9.39
N LEU A 404 4.65 -7.23 8.51
CA LEU A 404 5.96 -7.67 8.06
C LEU A 404 6.68 -6.51 7.35
N THR A 405 8.00 -6.45 7.50
CA THR A 405 8.84 -5.54 6.71
C THR A 405 9.17 -6.21 5.38
N LEU A 406 8.32 -5.97 4.39
CA LEU A 406 8.42 -6.51 3.03
C LEU A 406 9.16 -5.56 2.07
N LEU A 407 9.37 -4.30 2.46
CA LEU A 407 10.11 -3.30 1.68
C LEU A 407 11.42 -2.87 2.39
N PRO A 408 12.31 -3.80 2.80
CA PRO A 408 13.48 -3.48 3.64
C PRO A 408 14.49 -2.54 2.96
N TYR A 409 14.41 -2.38 1.64
CA TYR A 409 15.31 -1.54 0.85
C TYR A 409 14.81 -0.10 0.66
N MET A 410 13.57 0.22 1.04
CA MET A 410 12.99 1.56 0.92
C MET A 410 13.50 2.46 2.05
N GLN A 411 14.79 2.80 2.02
CA GLN A 411 15.45 3.59 3.07
C GLN A 411 14.94 5.02 3.15
N SER A 412 14.46 5.59 2.05
CA SER A 412 13.89 6.95 2.02
C SER A 412 12.68 7.11 2.96
N MET A 413 11.96 6.03 3.20
CA MET A 413 10.78 5.95 4.07
C MET A 413 11.12 6.04 5.56
N LEU A 414 12.33 5.65 5.95
CA LEU A 414 12.78 5.70 7.34
C LEU A 414 13.08 7.14 7.80
N TYR A 415 13.24 8.07 6.86
CA TYR A 415 13.61 9.46 7.12
C TYR A 415 12.50 10.46 6.72
N SER A 416 11.31 9.98 6.37
CA SER A 416 10.17 10.78 5.86
C SER A 416 9.08 11.03 6.90
#